data_AF-A0A063YAN3-F1
#
_entry.id   AF-A0A063YAN3-F1
#
_cell.length_a   1.000
_cell.length_b   1.000
_cell.length_c   1.000
_cell.angle_alpha   90.00
_cell.angle_beta   90.00
_cell.angle_gamma   90.00
#
_symmetry.space_group_name_H-M   'P 1'
#
loop_
_entity.id
_entity.type
_entity.pdbx_description
1 polymer ?
#
loop_
_entity_poly.entity_id
_entity_poly.type
_entity_poly.pdbx_seq_one_letter_code
_entity_poly.pdbx_strand_id
1 'polypeptide(L)'
;MTATAHQRLESLTQQLSDIAQRYDELTEQRDHAVMVGDDAQADLIADQLEQLERDRKRLAAKVAPLTDAAEKESQAALTKEGQKLAKNADAMLAEIQSVFDECQGYAEKLAAAADKLNMHSAIHWMIVAKDARQKGGKPQFATPRFNPVTLERMANIRNLLDYLNGDLSAKSVQARSND
;
A
#
# COMPACT_ATOMS: atom_id res chain seq x y z
N MET A 1 -11.92 -13.35 -31.27
CA MET A 1 -11.20 -13.61 -30.00
C MET A 1 -10.79 -15.08 -29.99
N THR A 2 -9.52 -15.37 -29.77
CA THR A 2 -9.02 -16.75 -29.63
C THR A 2 -9.36 -17.28 -28.23
N ALA A 3 -9.95 -18.47 -28.13
CA ALA A 3 -10.26 -19.11 -26.85
C ALA A 3 -8.99 -19.27 -26.00
N THR A 4 -9.09 -19.07 -24.68
CA THR A 4 -7.98 -19.24 -23.72
C THR A 4 -7.57 -20.70 -23.59
N ALA A 5 -6.40 -20.97 -23.00
CA ALA A 5 -5.96 -22.36 -22.82
C ALA A 5 -6.92 -23.13 -21.89
N HIS A 6 -7.46 -22.47 -20.86
CA HIS A 6 -8.50 -23.01 -19.98
C HIS A 6 -9.79 -23.40 -20.75
N GLN A 7 -10.30 -22.52 -21.61
CA GLN A 7 -11.51 -22.80 -22.40
C GLN A 7 -11.29 -23.98 -23.37
N ARG A 8 -10.07 -24.11 -23.91
CA ARG A 8 -9.71 -25.24 -24.78
C ARG A 8 -9.59 -26.55 -24.00
N LEU A 9 -9.06 -26.53 -22.78
CA LEU A 9 -9.04 -27.70 -21.88
C LEU A 9 -10.43 -28.18 -21.54
N GLU A 10 -11.33 -27.26 -21.21
CA GLU A 10 -12.72 -27.58 -20.88
C GLU A 10 -13.41 -28.26 -22.06
N SER A 11 -13.28 -27.67 -23.26
CA SER A 11 -13.81 -28.26 -24.49
C SER A 11 -13.18 -29.62 -24.81
N LEU A 12 -11.87 -29.79 -24.62
CA LEU A 12 -11.18 -31.06 -24.85
C LEU A 12 -11.61 -32.15 -23.86
N THR A 13 -11.82 -31.78 -22.60
CA THR A 13 -12.28 -32.69 -21.55
C THR A 13 -13.70 -33.15 -21.83
N GLN A 14 -14.57 -32.24 -22.29
CA GLN A 14 -15.92 -32.59 -22.73
C GLN A 14 -15.88 -33.55 -23.92
N GLN A 15 -15.07 -33.27 -24.95
CA GLN A 15 -14.94 -34.16 -26.11
C GLN A 15 -14.45 -35.56 -25.74
N LEU A 16 -13.53 -35.68 -24.77
CA LEU A 16 -13.07 -36.97 -24.28
C LEU A 16 -14.16 -37.72 -23.51
N SER A 17 -15.01 -37.00 -22.76
CA SER A 17 -16.18 -37.57 -22.08
C SER A 17 -17.21 -38.08 -23.09
N ASP A 18 -17.51 -37.31 -24.14
CA ASP A 18 -18.46 -37.69 -25.18
C ASP A 18 -17.97 -38.93 -25.94
N ILE A 19 -16.66 -39.03 -26.20
CA ILE A 19 -16.05 -40.21 -26.81
C ILE A 19 -16.17 -41.44 -25.90
N ALA A 20 -15.97 -41.28 -24.59
CA ALA A 20 -16.12 -42.38 -23.64
C ALA A 20 -17.57 -42.93 -23.65
N GLN A 21 -18.56 -42.05 -23.60
CA GLN A 21 -19.97 -42.43 -23.68
C GLN A 21 -20.30 -43.17 -24.99
N ARG A 22 -19.86 -42.63 -26.13
CA ARG A 22 -20.08 -43.30 -27.43
C ARG A 22 -19.37 -44.64 -27.54
N TYR A 23 -18.21 -44.77 -26.92
CA TYR A 23 -17.47 -46.03 -26.90
C TYR A 23 -18.25 -47.11 -26.12
N ASP A 24 -18.83 -46.75 -24.98
CA ASP A 24 -19.66 -47.66 -24.18
C ASP A 24 -20.93 -48.06 -24.97
N GLU A 25 -21.62 -47.10 -25.59
CA GLU A 25 -22.80 -47.35 -26.43
C GLU A 25 -22.52 -48.29 -27.60
N LEU A 26 -21.41 -48.07 -28.33
CA LEU A 26 -21.03 -48.94 -29.44
C LEU A 26 -20.58 -50.32 -28.96
N THR A 27 -19.97 -50.42 -27.79
CA THR A 27 -19.62 -51.71 -27.20
C THR A 27 -20.87 -52.54 -26.91
N GLU A 28 -21.90 -51.93 -26.31
CA GLU A 28 -23.20 -52.59 -26.09
C GLU A 28 -23.87 -53.00 -27.40
N GLN A 29 -23.85 -52.13 -28.42
CA GLN A 29 -24.41 -52.44 -29.74
C GLN A 29 -23.68 -53.59 -30.44
N ARG A 30 -22.35 -53.65 -30.32
CA ARG A 30 -21.55 -54.77 -30.84
C ARG A 30 -21.92 -56.07 -30.15
N ASP A 31 -21.99 -56.05 -28.82
CA ASP A 31 -22.30 -57.26 -28.03
C ASP A 31 -23.71 -57.77 -28.35
N HIS A 32 -24.66 -56.87 -28.60
CA HIS A 32 -25.99 -57.23 -29.09
C HIS A 32 -25.93 -57.85 -30.50
N ALA A 33 -25.18 -57.26 -31.44
CA ALA A 33 -25.03 -57.78 -32.80
C ALA A 33 -24.45 -59.21 -32.80
N VAL A 34 -23.44 -59.47 -31.97
CA VAL A 34 -22.86 -60.80 -31.75
C VAL A 34 -23.90 -61.77 -31.18
N MET A 35 -24.70 -61.33 -30.20
CA MET A 35 -25.74 -62.17 -29.58
C MET A 35 -26.82 -62.61 -30.58
N VAL A 36 -27.20 -61.75 -31.53
CA VAL A 36 -28.20 -62.07 -32.57
C VAL A 36 -27.60 -62.77 -33.80
N GLY A 37 -26.28 -62.98 -33.84
CA GLY A 37 -25.57 -63.64 -34.95
C GLY A 37 -25.39 -62.77 -36.19
N ASP A 38 -25.42 -61.45 -36.04
CA ASP A 38 -25.16 -60.50 -37.13
C ASP A 38 -23.67 -60.08 -37.15
N ASP A 39 -22.83 -60.99 -37.66
CA ASP A 39 -21.37 -60.82 -37.67
C ASP A 39 -20.94 -59.61 -38.52
N ALA A 40 -21.65 -59.31 -39.61
CA ALA A 40 -21.33 -58.17 -40.47
C ALA A 40 -21.53 -56.83 -39.75
N GLN A 41 -22.59 -56.71 -38.95
CA GLN A 41 -22.82 -55.53 -38.11
C GLN A 41 -21.82 -55.46 -36.96
N ALA A 42 -21.46 -56.59 -36.35
CA ALA A 42 -20.46 -56.64 -35.28
C ALA A 42 -19.09 -56.16 -35.76
N ASP A 43 -18.64 -56.58 -36.94
CA ASP A 43 -17.37 -56.15 -37.56
C ASP A 43 -17.39 -54.65 -37.86
N LEU A 44 -18.48 -54.12 -38.43
CA LEU A 44 -18.62 -52.70 -38.73
C LEU A 44 -18.55 -51.83 -37.47
N ILE A 45 -19.14 -52.29 -36.36
CA ILE A 45 -19.05 -51.58 -35.07
C ILE A 45 -17.64 -51.70 -34.48
N ALA A 46 -16.95 -52.83 -34.65
CA ALA A 46 -15.57 -52.99 -34.21
C ALA A 46 -14.62 -51.98 -34.89
N ASP A 47 -14.78 -51.76 -36.19
CA ASP A 47 -14.03 -50.73 -36.94
C ASP A 47 -14.31 -49.31 -36.39
N GLN A 48 -15.56 -49.01 -36.04
CA GLN A 48 -15.93 -47.72 -35.43
C GLN A 48 -15.31 -47.53 -34.04
N LEU A 49 -15.27 -48.57 -33.22
CA LEU A 49 -14.62 -48.55 -31.91
C LEU A 49 -13.11 -48.31 -32.04
N GLU A 50 -12.44 -48.94 -33.02
CA GLU A 50 -11.02 -48.70 -33.24
C GLU A 50 -10.75 -47.24 -33.67
N GLN A 51 -11.58 -46.70 -34.54
CA GLN A 51 -11.48 -45.31 -34.97
C GLN A 51 -11.69 -44.34 -33.79
N LEU A 52 -12.69 -44.57 -32.95
CA LEU A 52 -12.91 -43.77 -31.73
C LEU A 52 -11.74 -43.87 -30.76
N GLU A 53 -11.11 -45.04 -30.61
CA GLU A 53 -9.97 -45.19 -29.73
C GLU A 53 -8.74 -44.40 -30.24
N ARG A 54 -8.53 -44.38 -31.57
CA ARG A 54 -7.50 -43.55 -32.21
C ARG A 54 -7.76 -42.07 -31.96
N ASP A 55 -9.00 -41.61 -32.12
CA ASP A 55 -9.39 -40.22 -31.87
C ASP A 55 -9.24 -39.86 -30.39
N ARG A 56 -9.62 -40.76 -29.47
CA ARG A 56 -9.39 -40.61 -28.02
C ARG A 56 -7.92 -40.41 -27.71
N LYS A 57 -7.04 -41.26 -28.25
CA LYS A 57 -5.58 -41.17 -28.04
C LYS A 57 -5.03 -39.85 -28.56
N ARG A 58 -5.48 -39.41 -29.74
CA ARG A 58 -5.07 -38.13 -30.34
C ARG A 58 -5.49 -36.92 -29.50
N LEU A 59 -6.69 -36.96 -28.92
CA LEU A 59 -7.20 -35.88 -28.07
C LEU A 59 -6.55 -35.91 -26.68
N ALA A 60 -6.38 -37.08 -26.08
CA ALA A 60 -5.69 -37.26 -24.80
C ALA A 60 -4.26 -36.70 -24.84
N ALA A 61 -3.54 -36.89 -25.95
CA ALA A 61 -2.20 -36.32 -26.15
C ALA A 61 -2.16 -34.78 -26.10
N LYS A 62 -3.29 -34.09 -26.30
CA LYS A 62 -3.40 -32.64 -26.22
C LYS A 62 -3.73 -32.11 -24.83
N VAL A 63 -4.11 -32.97 -23.89
CA VAL A 63 -4.51 -32.56 -22.53
C VAL A 63 -3.32 -31.95 -21.80
N ALA A 64 -2.24 -32.73 -21.61
CA ALA A 64 -1.04 -32.27 -20.92
C ALA A 64 -0.47 -30.93 -21.43
N PRO A 65 -0.21 -30.73 -22.74
CA PRO A 65 0.32 -29.46 -23.21
C PRO A 65 -0.64 -28.29 -23.05
N LEU A 66 -1.97 -28.53 -23.08
CA LEU A 66 -2.94 -27.48 -22.80
C LEU A 66 -3.03 -27.16 -21.31
N THR A 67 -2.88 -28.16 -20.42
CA THR A 67 -2.75 -27.98 -18.97
C THR A 67 -1.56 -27.08 -18.65
N ASP A 68 -0.38 -27.39 -19.19
CA ASP A 68 0.82 -26.56 -19.01
C ASP A 68 0.62 -25.13 -19.52
N ALA A 69 -0.07 -24.97 -20.65
CA ALA A 69 -0.37 -23.65 -21.22
C ALA A 69 -1.36 -22.86 -20.34
N ALA A 70 -2.36 -23.54 -19.80
CA ALA A 70 -3.36 -22.97 -18.90
C ALA A 70 -2.74 -22.52 -17.57
N GLU A 71 -1.82 -23.30 -17.01
CA GLU A 71 -1.07 -22.92 -15.81
C GLU A 71 -0.17 -21.71 -16.08
N LYS A 72 0.56 -21.70 -17.20
CA LYS A 72 1.39 -20.54 -17.60
C LYS A 72 0.57 -19.27 -17.79
N GLU A 73 -0.61 -19.38 -18.41
CA GLU A 73 -1.53 -18.25 -18.59
C GLU A 73 -1.99 -17.70 -17.23
N SER A 74 -2.36 -18.59 -16.30
CA SER A 74 -2.76 -18.22 -14.94
C SER A 74 -1.62 -17.55 -14.17
N GLN A 75 -0.42 -18.13 -14.21
CA GLN A 75 0.74 -17.57 -13.53
C GLN A 75 1.15 -16.19 -14.10
N ALA A 76 1.05 -16.01 -15.41
CA ALA A 76 1.31 -14.74 -16.06
C ALA A 76 0.28 -13.67 -15.64
N ALA A 77 -0.99 -14.05 -15.52
CA ALA A 77 -2.05 -13.16 -15.03
C ALA A 77 -1.80 -12.73 -13.57
N LEU A 78 -1.49 -13.68 -12.68
CA LEU A 78 -1.17 -13.40 -11.28
C LEU A 78 0.06 -12.50 -11.15
N THR A 79 1.11 -12.74 -11.93
CA THR A 79 2.33 -11.92 -11.93
C THR A 79 2.01 -10.47 -12.35
N LYS A 80 1.20 -10.30 -13.39
CA LYS A 80 0.80 -8.99 -13.88
C LYS A 80 -0.06 -8.23 -12.85
N GLU A 81 -0.97 -8.93 -12.19
CA GLU A 81 -1.78 -8.35 -11.12
C GLU A 81 -0.92 -7.97 -9.91
N GLY A 82 -0.01 -8.86 -9.49
CA GLY A 82 0.96 -8.57 -8.43
C GLY A 82 1.80 -7.33 -8.72
N GLN A 83 2.30 -7.16 -9.95
CA GLN A 83 3.02 -5.96 -10.36
C GLN A 83 2.17 -4.69 -10.31
N LYS A 84 0.88 -4.79 -10.69
CA LYS A 84 -0.06 -3.65 -10.60
C LYS A 84 -0.31 -3.27 -9.15
N LEU A 85 -0.55 -4.25 -8.28
CA LEU A 85 -0.76 -4.02 -6.85
C LEU A 85 0.48 -3.42 -6.18
N ALA A 86 1.68 -3.91 -6.51
CA ALA A 86 2.93 -3.35 -6.01
C ALA A 86 3.09 -1.86 -6.39
N LYS A 87 2.86 -1.51 -7.66
CA LYS A 87 2.89 -0.10 -8.10
C LYS A 87 1.89 0.79 -7.37
N ASN A 88 0.69 0.27 -7.12
CA ASN A 88 -0.33 1.01 -6.38
C ASN A 88 0.07 1.19 -4.91
N ALA A 89 0.66 0.16 -4.29
CA ALA A 89 1.16 0.25 -2.92
C ALA A 89 2.30 1.28 -2.80
N ASP A 90 3.25 1.29 -3.75
CA ASP A 90 4.33 2.27 -3.79
C ASP A 90 3.80 3.71 -3.93
N ALA A 91 2.78 3.91 -4.78
CA ALA A 91 2.13 5.21 -4.93
C ALA A 91 1.43 5.67 -3.65
N MET A 92 0.71 4.76 -2.97
CA MET A 92 0.05 5.06 -1.69
C MET A 92 1.07 5.38 -0.59
N LEU A 93 2.18 4.67 -0.53
CA LEU A 93 3.27 4.96 0.43
C LEU A 93 3.86 6.35 0.19
N ALA A 94 4.07 6.74 -1.07
CA ALA A 94 4.55 8.07 -1.41
C ALA A 94 3.54 9.17 -1.00
N GLU A 95 2.25 8.94 -1.20
CA GLU A 95 1.19 9.87 -0.78
C GLU A 95 1.14 10.02 0.75
N ILE A 96 1.21 8.90 1.49
CA ILE A 96 1.26 8.91 2.96
C ILE A 96 2.50 9.69 3.45
N GLN A 97 3.66 9.47 2.84
CA GLN A 97 4.87 10.20 3.19
C GLN A 97 4.72 11.71 2.96
N SER A 98 4.14 12.11 1.82
CA SER A 98 3.86 13.52 1.54
C SER A 98 2.96 14.15 2.60
N VAL A 99 1.89 13.45 3.02
CA VAL A 99 1.00 13.93 4.09
C VAL A 99 1.73 14.04 5.42
N PHE A 100 2.62 13.09 5.73
CA PHE A 100 3.42 13.14 6.95
C PHE A 100 4.36 14.35 6.97
N ASP A 101 5.02 14.63 5.85
CA ASP A 101 5.90 15.79 5.69
C ASP A 101 5.11 17.11 5.86
N GLU A 102 3.88 17.19 5.33
CA GLU A 102 2.98 18.33 5.56
C GLU A 102 2.61 18.50 7.04
N CYS A 103 2.24 17.40 7.71
CA CYS A 103 1.93 17.40 9.14
C CYS A 103 3.11 17.86 9.99
N GLN A 104 4.34 17.44 9.66
CA GLN A 104 5.55 17.90 10.31
C GLN A 104 5.72 19.42 10.13
N GLY A 105 5.52 19.93 8.91
CA GLY A 105 5.55 21.38 8.65
C GLY A 105 4.51 22.16 9.47
N TYR A 106 3.32 21.60 9.71
CA TYR A 106 2.33 22.20 10.60
C TYR A 106 2.76 22.16 12.07
N ALA A 107 3.36 21.06 12.52
CA ALA A 107 3.87 20.94 13.88
C ALA A 107 4.96 21.98 14.18
N GLU A 108 5.87 22.21 13.23
CA GLU A 108 6.92 23.25 13.35
C GLU A 108 6.32 24.66 13.41
N LYS A 109 5.32 24.96 12.57
CA LYS A 109 4.59 26.25 12.62
C LYS A 109 3.90 26.46 13.96
N LEU A 110 3.27 25.41 14.51
CA LEU A 110 2.59 25.45 15.80
C LEU A 110 3.59 25.68 16.94
N ALA A 111 4.73 24.98 16.92
CA ALA A 111 5.80 25.17 17.90
C ALA A 111 6.33 26.61 17.88
N ALA A 112 6.59 27.17 16.69
CA ALA A 112 7.02 28.55 16.54
C ALA A 112 5.96 29.56 17.04
N ALA A 113 4.67 29.29 16.82
CA ALA A 113 3.59 30.13 17.33
C ALA A 113 3.49 30.08 18.86
N ALA A 114 3.64 28.89 19.46
CA ALA A 114 3.67 28.71 20.91
C ALA A 114 4.84 29.48 21.55
N ASP A 115 6.02 29.44 20.93
CA ASP A 115 7.18 30.21 21.39
C ASP A 115 6.94 31.71 21.34
N LYS A 116 6.35 32.23 20.26
CA LYS A 116 5.98 33.65 20.15
C LYS A 116 4.98 34.08 21.22
N LEU A 117 3.96 33.26 21.48
CA LEU A 117 2.98 33.53 22.54
C LEU A 117 3.65 33.56 23.91
N ASN A 118 4.56 32.62 24.18
CA ASN A 118 5.30 32.55 25.43
C ASN A 118 6.22 33.78 25.63
N MET A 119 6.86 34.26 24.56
CA MET A 119 7.64 35.50 24.61
C MET A 119 6.74 36.73 24.89
N HIS A 120 5.62 36.86 24.18
CA HIS A 120 4.72 37.99 24.33
C HIS A 120 4.07 38.04 25.72
N SER A 121 3.62 36.90 26.25
CA SER A 121 3.03 36.81 27.59
C SER A 121 4.02 37.27 28.66
N ALA A 122 5.28 36.89 28.56
CA ALA A 122 6.30 37.32 29.52
C ALA A 122 6.63 38.81 29.43
N ILE A 123 6.77 39.35 28.21
CA ILE A 123 7.02 40.78 28.02
C ILE A 123 5.87 41.58 28.63
N HIS A 124 4.63 41.18 28.35
CA HIS A 124 3.45 41.80 28.93
C HIS A 124 3.48 41.77 30.47
N TRP A 125 3.81 40.62 31.06
CA TRP A 125 3.99 40.51 32.51
C TRP A 125 5.08 41.42 33.07
N MET A 126 6.23 41.55 32.40
CA MET A 126 7.29 42.47 32.85
C MET A 126 6.81 43.92 32.84
N ILE A 127 6.06 44.32 31.80
CA ILE A 127 5.50 45.67 31.68
C ILE A 127 4.51 45.93 32.82
N VAL A 128 3.55 45.02 33.04
CA VAL A 128 2.54 45.14 34.12
C VAL A 128 3.21 45.15 35.50
N ALA A 129 4.21 44.31 35.73
CA ALA A 129 4.95 44.28 36.99
C ALA A 129 5.75 45.57 37.24
N LYS A 130 6.34 46.16 36.18
CA LYS A 130 7.03 47.46 36.27
C LYS A 130 6.06 48.58 36.65
N ASP A 131 4.91 48.66 35.98
CA ASP A 131 3.86 49.65 36.27
C ASP A 131 3.31 49.49 37.70
N ALA A 132 3.05 48.25 38.14
CA ALA A 132 2.61 47.96 39.50
C ALA A 132 3.63 48.41 40.56
N ARG A 133 4.94 48.18 40.32
CA ARG A 133 6.01 48.64 41.23
C ARG A 133 6.11 50.17 41.26
N GLN A 134 5.99 50.84 40.12
CA GLN A 134 5.99 52.30 40.04
C GLN A 134 4.82 52.92 40.83
N LYS A 135 3.70 52.20 40.94
CA LYS A 135 2.51 52.59 41.71
C LYS A 135 2.54 52.12 43.17
N GLY A 136 3.66 51.59 43.67
CA GLY A 136 3.82 51.13 45.06
C GLY A 136 3.26 49.73 45.37
N GLY A 137 2.81 48.99 44.35
CA GLY A 137 2.33 47.62 44.48
C GLY A 137 3.46 46.58 44.58
N LYS A 138 3.17 45.44 45.21
CA LYS A 138 4.08 44.27 45.29
C LYS A 138 3.51 43.13 44.45
N PRO A 139 3.91 42.98 43.17
CA PRO A 139 3.43 41.88 42.34
C PRO A 139 3.88 40.54 42.94
N GLN A 140 2.92 39.67 43.28
CA GLN A 140 3.19 38.31 43.77
C GLN A 140 3.40 37.37 42.58
N PHE A 141 4.46 36.57 42.62
CA PHE A 141 4.79 35.62 41.56
C PHE A 141 3.83 34.44 41.55
N ALA A 142 3.22 34.17 40.40
CA ALA A 142 3.19 32.81 39.87
C ALA A 142 4.18 32.84 38.69
N THR A 143 5.43 32.43 38.90
CA THR A 143 6.41 32.37 37.81
C THR A 143 5.82 31.58 36.65
N PRO A 144 5.61 32.19 35.47
CA PRO A 144 5.28 31.40 34.30
C PRO A 144 6.46 30.44 34.08
N ARG A 145 6.17 29.15 33.88
CA ARG A 145 7.20 28.15 33.60
C ARG A 145 7.74 28.39 32.20
N PHE A 146 8.66 29.34 32.08
CA PHE A 146 9.31 29.66 30.82
C PHE A 146 10.35 28.58 30.50
N ASN A 147 10.42 28.17 29.24
CA ASN A 147 11.50 27.34 28.73
C ASN A 147 12.83 28.12 28.86
N PRO A 148 13.96 27.50 29.25
CA PRO A 148 15.27 28.16 29.36
C PRO A 148 15.68 29.04 28.17
N VAL A 149 15.35 28.66 26.94
CA VAL A 149 15.64 29.48 25.74
C VAL A 149 14.85 30.80 25.75
N THR A 150 13.61 30.73 26.22
CA THR A 150 12.73 31.89 26.39
C THR A 150 13.26 32.84 27.46
N LEU A 151 13.81 32.29 28.56
CA LEU A 151 14.45 33.06 29.62
C LEU A 151 15.73 33.77 29.15
N GLU A 152 16.58 33.10 28.37
CA GLU A 152 17.81 33.68 27.82
C GLU A 152 17.51 34.83 26.85
N ARG A 153 16.54 34.64 25.95
CA ARG A 153 16.08 35.72 25.05
C ARG A 153 15.50 36.91 25.81
N MET A 154 14.78 36.66 26.90
CA MET A 154 14.25 37.73 27.76
C MET A 154 15.33 38.49 28.51
N ALA A 155 16.37 37.82 28.98
CA ALA A 155 17.53 38.48 29.59
C ALA A 155 18.21 39.43 28.58
N ASN A 156 18.37 38.97 27.33
CA ASN A 156 18.93 39.80 26.26
C ASN A 156 18.04 41.01 25.92
N ILE A 157 16.71 40.84 25.83
CA ILE A 157 15.78 41.95 25.60
C ILE A 157 15.78 42.94 26.79
N ARG A 158 15.84 42.44 28.03
CA ARG A 158 15.94 43.30 29.22
C ARG A 158 17.20 44.15 29.17
N ASN A 159 18.36 43.55 28.88
CA ASN A 159 19.62 44.27 28.73
C ASN A 159 19.53 45.35 27.63
N LEU A 160 18.81 45.06 26.54
CA LEU A 160 18.60 46.01 25.44
C LEU A 160 17.65 47.16 25.81
N LEU A 161 16.60 46.89 26.59
CA LEU A 161 15.69 47.90 27.10
C LEU A 161 16.34 48.78 28.18
N ASP A 162 17.21 48.22 29.01
CA ASP A 162 17.98 48.97 30.00
C ASP A 162 19.02 49.87 29.31
N TYR A 163 19.64 49.37 28.23
CA TYR A 163 20.51 50.15 27.35
C TYR A 163 19.77 51.31 26.66
N LEU A 164 18.56 51.09 26.15
CA LEU A 164 17.76 52.12 25.46
C LEU A 164 17.12 53.15 26.41
N ASN A 165 16.85 52.80 27.66
CA ASN A 165 16.23 53.70 28.65
C ASN A 165 17.25 54.57 29.41
N GLY A 166 18.52 54.56 29.02
CA GLY A 166 19.50 55.57 29.44
C GLY A 166 20.36 55.21 30.66
N ASP A 167 20.56 53.92 30.96
CA ASP A 167 21.55 53.52 31.98
C ASP A 167 22.90 53.18 31.32
N LEU A 168 23.67 54.22 31.02
CA LEU A 168 25.08 54.13 30.58
C LEU A 168 26.03 53.85 31.75
N SER A 169 25.62 53.09 32.78
CA SER A 169 26.51 52.68 33.88
C SER A 169 26.61 51.15 34.03
N ALA A 170 27.61 50.62 33.33
CA ALA A 170 28.41 49.45 33.70
C ALA A 170 27.70 48.10 33.94
N LYS A 171 27.77 47.20 32.93
CA LYS A 171 28.62 45.99 32.98
C LYS A 171 28.57 45.19 31.67
N SER A 172 29.71 45.18 30.98
CA SER A 172 30.22 44.17 30.05
C SER A 172 29.21 43.25 29.34
N VAL A 173 28.94 43.55 28.07
CA VAL A 173 28.68 42.55 27.04
C VAL A 173 29.95 41.70 26.92
N GLN A 174 30.00 40.57 27.62
CA GLN A 174 30.88 39.47 27.20
C GLN A 174 30.18 38.82 26.01
N ALA A 175 30.59 39.26 24.82
CA ALA A 175 30.42 38.50 23.60
C ALA A 175 31.02 37.12 23.85
N ARG A 176 30.17 36.08 23.91
CA ARG A 176 30.62 34.73 23.61
C ARG A 176 31.01 34.74 22.13
N SER A 177 32.29 34.93 21.86
CA SER A 177 32.86 34.53 20.58
C SER A 177 32.74 33.02 20.46
N ASN A 178 32.37 32.57 19.27
CA ASN A 178 32.55 31.19 18.85
C ASN A 178 34.02 30.80 19.05
N ASP A 179 34.23 29.71 19.79
CA ASP A 179 35.04 28.54 19.43
C ASP A 179 34.45 27.32 20.16
#